data_AF-A0A7X9A5R5-F1
#
_entry.id   AF-A0A7X9A5R5-F1
#
_cell.length_a   1.000
_cell.length_b   1.000
_cell.length_c   1.000
_cell.angle_alpha   90.00
_cell.angle_beta   90.00
_cell.angle_gamma   90.00
#
_symmetry.space_group_name_H-M   'P 1'
#
loop_
_entity.id
_entity.type
_entity.pdbx_description
1 polymer ?
#
loop_
_entity_poly.entity_id
_entity_poly.type
_entity_poly.pdbx_seq_one_letter_code
_entity_poly.pdbx_strand_id
1 'polypeptide(L)'
;MSMNGSKTMKLDAENLIIQVDRGIILGELDSYVQAKGLMFAPYTPDKRDLTIGEMYTSQIGSLTGQKYGLPKFHIMGLEVLLADGKILKTGGKTVKNVTGYDLTRLFLSSRNMIGLPTSFIVKLLPREETRVFFLLSMSEAGKLQMLLNKMSQYKLLPAIACFWNVPQMKPIKVMYGFTGIKEKVEQDL
;
A
#
# COMPACT_ATOMS: atom_id res chain seq x y z
N MET A 1 -26.63 16.69 -15.63
CA MET A 1 -26.33 15.63 -14.64
C MET A 1 -25.40 16.23 -13.60
N SER A 2 -25.92 16.51 -12.41
CA SER A 2 -25.17 17.17 -11.33
C SER A 2 -24.13 16.21 -10.75
N MET A 3 -22.84 16.45 -10.99
CA MET A 3 -21.74 15.78 -10.29
C MET A 3 -21.63 16.33 -8.86
N ASN A 4 -22.58 15.99 -7.99
CA ASN A 4 -22.39 16.14 -6.54
C ASN A 4 -21.45 15.01 -6.09
N GLY A 5 -20.14 15.29 -6.13
CA GLY A 5 -19.07 14.38 -5.72
C GLY A 5 -19.07 14.14 -4.22
N SER A 6 -20.06 13.39 -3.73
CA SER A 6 -20.07 12.86 -2.37
C SER A 6 -18.98 11.79 -2.30
N LYS A 7 -17.85 12.14 -1.68
CA LYS A 7 -16.76 11.21 -1.36
C LYS A 7 -17.34 9.99 -0.65
N THR A 8 -17.35 8.85 -1.32
CA THR A 8 -17.98 7.63 -0.82
C THR A 8 -16.93 6.61 -0.40
N MET A 9 -17.16 5.98 0.76
CA MET A 9 -16.43 4.80 1.24
C MET A 9 -17.44 3.71 1.61
N LYS A 10 -17.45 2.59 0.89
CA LYS A 10 -18.32 1.43 1.16
C LYS A 10 -17.47 0.27 1.66
N LEU A 11 -17.53 0.02 2.97
CA LEU A 11 -16.80 -1.06 3.61
C LEU A 11 -17.60 -2.36 3.60
N ASP A 12 -16.91 -3.44 3.26
CA ASP A 12 -17.37 -4.82 3.33
C ASP A 12 -16.37 -5.57 4.21
N ALA A 13 -16.58 -5.46 5.53
CA ALA A 13 -15.60 -5.90 6.54
C ALA A 13 -15.42 -7.42 6.55
N GLU A 14 -16.50 -8.18 6.30
CA GLU A 14 -16.47 -9.65 6.25
C GLU A 14 -15.58 -10.15 5.11
N ASN A 15 -15.62 -9.46 3.96
CA ASN A 15 -14.80 -9.82 2.81
C ASN A 15 -13.43 -9.13 2.79
N LEU A 16 -13.12 -8.28 3.78
CA LEU A 16 -11.91 -7.46 3.84
C LEU A 16 -11.73 -6.55 2.62
N ILE A 17 -12.80 -5.88 2.19
CA ILE A 17 -12.81 -5.03 1.00
C ILE A 17 -13.40 -3.68 1.33
N ILE A 18 -12.87 -2.64 0.70
CA ILE A 18 -13.52 -1.32 0.69
C ILE A 18 -13.56 -0.77 -0.73
N GLN A 19 -14.70 -0.23 -1.12
CA GLN A 19 -14.83 0.55 -2.34
C GLN A 19 -14.73 2.04 -2.00
N VAL A 20 -13.84 2.75 -2.66
CA VAL A 20 -13.58 4.17 -2.40
C VAL A 20 -13.51 4.97 -3.68
N ASP A 21 -13.85 6.24 -3.60
CA ASP A 21 -13.68 7.16 -4.72
C ASP A 21 -12.23 7.63 -4.86
N ARG A 22 -11.86 8.01 -6.08
CA ARG A 22 -10.52 8.49 -6.44
C ARG A 22 -9.97 9.58 -5.51
N GLY A 23 -10.83 10.48 -5.06
CA GLY A 23 -10.48 11.65 -4.25
C GLY A 23 -10.37 11.41 -2.75
N ILE A 24 -10.46 10.15 -2.29
CA ILE A 24 -10.25 9.83 -0.87
C ILE A 24 -8.77 9.97 -0.52
N ILE A 25 -8.49 10.71 0.56
CA ILE A 25 -7.14 10.87 1.11
C ILE A 25 -6.73 9.55 1.79
N LEU A 26 -5.49 9.09 1.57
CA LEU A 26 -5.01 7.82 2.12
C LEU A 26 -5.06 7.80 3.66
N GLY A 27 -4.77 8.93 4.32
CA GLY A 27 -4.87 9.07 5.77
C GLY A 27 -6.31 8.98 6.31
N GLU A 28 -7.29 9.50 5.56
CA GLU A 28 -8.72 9.34 5.88
C GLU A 28 -9.13 7.87 5.75
N LEU A 29 -8.75 7.22 4.65
CA LEU A 29 -8.98 5.80 4.41
C LEU A 29 -8.39 4.94 5.52
N ASP A 30 -7.11 5.15 5.84
CA ASP A 30 -6.37 4.41 6.87
C ASP A 30 -7.02 4.55 8.24
N SER A 31 -7.39 5.78 8.63
CA SER A 31 -8.07 6.04 9.91
C SER A 31 -9.43 5.37 9.97
N TYR A 32 -10.20 5.41 8.88
CA TYR A 32 -11.52 4.82 8.77
C TYR A 32 -11.49 3.29 8.93
N VAL A 33 -10.56 2.61 8.25
CA VAL A 33 -10.43 1.14 8.34
C VAL A 33 -9.82 0.70 9.66
N GLN A 34 -8.88 1.47 10.24
CA GLN A 34 -8.27 1.16 11.54
C GLN A 34 -9.27 1.22 12.69
N ALA A 35 -10.25 2.11 12.62
CA ALA A 35 -11.35 2.16 13.59
C ALA A 35 -12.23 0.90 13.57
N LYS A 36 -12.10 0.07 12.53
CA LYS A 36 -12.81 -1.21 12.35
C LYS A 36 -11.89 -2.43 12.53
N GLY A 37 -10.66 -2.23 13.02
CA GLY A 37 -9.70 -3.31 13.20
C GLY A 37 -9.08 -3.81 11.88
N LEU A 38 -9.20 -3.04 10.81
CA LEU A 38 -8.65 -3.34 9.49
C LEU A 38 -7.53 -2.36 9.14
N MET A 39 -6.75 -2.67 8.09
CA MET A 39 -5.71 -1.79 7.57
C MET A 39 -5.65 -1.83 6.04
N PHE A 40 -5.28 -0.69 5.45
CA PHE A 40 -4.79 -0.61 4.09
C PHE A 40 -3.27 -0.77 4.13
N ALA A 41 -2.77 -1.90 3.63
CA ALA A 41 -1.37 -2.30 3.82
C ALA A 41 -0.33 -1.36 3.18
N PRO A 42 -0.57 -0.80 1.98
CA PRO A 42 0.35 0.13 1.35
C PRO A 42 0.54 1.41 2.16
N TYR A 43 1.73 1.54 2.75
CA TYR A 43 2.13 2.72 3.50
C TYR A 43 3.04 3.64 2.70
N THR A 44 2.77 4.94 2.78
CA THR A 44 3.63 6.05 2.32
C THR A 44 3.68 7.16 3.38
N PRO A 45 4.82 7.85 3.59
CA PRO A 45 4.91 8.99 4.52
C PRO A 45 3.91 10.11 4.21
N ASP A 46 3.64 10.36 2.93
CA ASP A 46 2.82 11.48 2.44
C ASP A 46 1.31 11.19 2.48
N LYS A 47 0.86 10.19 3.25
CA LYS A 47 -0.54 9.72 3.25
C LYS A 47 -1.57 10.78 3.64
N ARG A 48 -1.15 11.88 4.28
CA ARG A 48 -2.05 12.97 4.70
C ARG A 48 -2.48 13.87 3.55
N ASP A 49 -1.63 13.99 2.53
CA ASP A 49 -1.85 14.93 1.42
C ASP A 49 -2.09 14.20 0.09
N LEU A 50 -1.90 12.88 0.07
CA LEU A 50 -2.04 12.05 -1.11
C LEU A 50 -3.41 11.35 -1.16
N THR A 51 -4.09 11.46 -2.29
CA THR A 51 -5.30 10.66 -2.57
C THR A 51 -4.97 9.27 -3.10
N ILE A 52 -5.92 8.34 -2.97
CA ILE A 52 -5.78 7.01 -3.55
C ILE A 52 -5.57 7.07 -5.08
N GLY A 53 -6.27 7.97 -5.77
CA GLY A 53 -6.11 8.18 -7.20
C GLY A 53 -4.72 8.64 -7.60
N GLU A 54 -4.15 9.60 -6.87
CA GLU A 54 -2.80 10.11 -7.12
C GLU A 54 -1.74 9.07 -6.80
N MET A 55 -1.90 8.30 -5.72
CA MET A 55 -1.00 7.19 -5.39
C MET A 55 -0.80 6.26 -6.58
N TYR A 56 -1.90 5.89 -7.26
CA TYR A 56 -1.86 5.02 -8.43
C TYR A 56 -1.35 5.72 -9.69
N THR A 57 -1.83 6.92 -10.00
CA THR A 57 -1.40 7.64 -11.21
C THR A 57 0.09 7.95 -11.18
N SER A 58 0.63 8.31 -10.01
CA SER A 58 2.05 8.60 -9.80
C SER A 58 2.89 7.34 -9.55
N GLN A 59 2.27 6.15 -9.51
CA GLN A 59 2.94 4.87 -9.28
C GLN A 59 3.81 4.88 -8.00
N ILE A 60 3.30 5.51 -6.95
CA ILE A 60 4.00 5.64 -5.68
C ILE A 60 4.15 4.24 -5.09
N GLY A 61 5.37 3.91 -4.65
CA GLY A 61 5.67 2.63 -4.00
C GLY A 61 5.11 2.56 -2.59
N SER A 62 5.38 1.46 -1.90
CA SER A 62 5.08 1.34 -0.49
C SER A 62 6.30 0.96 0.32
N LEU A 63 6.51 1.63 1.47
CA LEU A 63 7.57 1.27 2.41
C LEU A 63 7.35 -0.12 3.03
N THR A 64 6.10 -0.56 3.08
CA THR A 64 5.72 -1.90 3.56
C THR A 64 5.68 -2.94 2.44
N GLY A 65 6.11 -2.56 1.22
CA GLY A 65 5.95 -3.36 0.01
C GLY A 65 6.75 -4.66 -0.01
N GLN A 66 7.82 -4.77 0.79
CA GLN A 66 8.57 -6.02 0.92
C GLN A 66 7.72 -7.12 1.56
N LYS A 67 6.85 -6.76 2.52
CA LYS A 67 6.00 -7.72 3.24
C LYS A 67 4.61 -7.86 2.62
N TYR A 68 4.00 -6.76 2.18
CA TYR A 68 2.61 -6.77 1.71
C TYR A 68 2.47 -6.64 0.18
N GLY A 69 3.54 -6.32 -0.54
CA GLY A 69 3.52 -6.12 -1.98
C GLY A 69 3.26 -4.66 -2.40
N LEU A 70 3.30 -4.42 -3.70
CA LEU A 70 3.09 -3.09 -4.27
C LEU A 70 1.61 -2.66 -4.19
N PRO A 71 1.32 -1.35 -4.11
CA PRO A 71 -0.04 -0.84 -3.96
C PRO A 71 -1.01 -1.32 -5.04
N LYS A 72 -0.53 -1.51 -6.29
CA LYS A 72 -1.33 -2.00 -7.40
C LYS A 72 -1.92 -3.40 -7.17
N PHE A 73 -1.27 -4.24 -6.36
CA PHE A 73 -1.77 -5.57 -6.03
C PHE A 73 -2.85 -5.56 -4.94
N HIS A 74 -3.05 -4.42 -4.29
CA HIS A 74 -4.15 -4.21 -3.34
C HIS A 74 -5.43 -3.73 -4.03
N ILE A 75 -5.38 -3.38 -5.32
CA ILE A 75 -6.58 -3.07 -6.09
C ILE A 75 -7.09 -4.34 -6.75
N MET A 76 -8.35 -4.66 -6.46
CA MET A 76 -9.03 -5.83 -7.02
C MET A 76 -9.96 -5.47 -8.17
N GLY A 77 -10.34 -4.20 -8.28
CA GLY A 77 -11.21 -3.73 -9.35
C GLY A 77 -11.28 -2.21 -9.43
N LEU A 78 -11.70 -1.72 -10.58
CA LEU A 78 -11.82 -0.30 -10.89
C LEU A 78 -13.13 0.00 -11.60
N GLU A 79 -13.63 1.20 -11.37
CA GLU A 79 -14.50 1.89 -12.32
C GLU A 79 -13.65 2.93 -13.06
N VAL A 80 -13.69 2.91 -14.40
CA VAL A 80 -12.84 3.73 -15.27
C VAL A 80 -13.70 4.50 -16.25
N LEU A 81 -13.51 5.81 -16.32
CA LEU A 81 -14.09 6.67 -17.34
C LEU A 81 -13.18 6.68 -18.58
N LEU A 82 -13.73 6.28 -19.72
CA LEU A 82 -13.04 6.27 -21.01
C LEU A 82 -13.17 7.62 -21.72
N ALA A 83 -12.34 7.83 -22.75
CA ALA A 83 -12.32 9.07 -23.54
C ALA A 83 -13.64 9.34 -24.29
N ASP A 84 -14.41 8.30 -24.62
CA ASP A 84 -15.73 8.40 -25.24
C ASP A 84 -16.86 8.65 -24.22
N GLY A 85 -16.52 8.88 -22.95
CA GLY A 85 -17.46 9.11 -21.85
C GLY A 85 -18.10 7.85 -21.29
N LYS A 86 -17.80 6.66 -21.81
CA LYS A 86 -18.32 5.40 -21.26
C LYS A 86 -17.62 5.04 -19.96
N ILE A 87 -18.36 4.36 -19.08
CA ILE A 87 -17.82 3.79 -17.85
C ILE A 87 -17.55 2.30 -18.07
N LEU A 88 -16.29 1.91 -17.86
CA LEU A 88 -15.86 0.52 -17.89
C LEU A 88 -15.57 0.05 -16.46
N LYS A 89 -16.11 -1.11 -16.08
CA LYS A 89 -15.79 -1.79 -14.82
C LYS A 89 -14.81 -2.92 -15.09
N THR A 90 -13.77 -2.99 -14.28
CA THR A 90 -12.73 -4.03 -14.39
C THR A 90 -12.54 -4.70 -13.03
N GLY A 91 -12.14 -5.98 -13.04
CA GLY A 91 -11.92 -6.73 -11.82
C GLY A 91 -13.22 -7.01 -11.07
N GLY A 92 -13.16 -7.07 -9.74
CA GLY A 92 -14.34 -7.30 -8.90
C GLY A 92 -14.02 -7.46 -7.43
N LYS A 93 -15.02 -7.90 -6.65
CA LYS A 93 -14.86 -8.23 -5.23
C LYS A 93 -14.24 -9.61 -4.97
N THR A 94 -14.12 -10.44 -6.00
CA THR A 94 -13.60 -11.80 -5.89
C THR A 94 -12.07 -11.81 -5.87
N VAL A 95 -11.48 -12.53 -4.92
CA VAL A 95 -10.02 -12.69 -4.81
C VAL A 95 -9.41 -13.33 -6.05
N LYS A 96 -10.10 -14.33 -6.62
CA LYS A 96 -9.68 -15.01 -7.85
C LYS A 96 -10.58 -14.57 -8.99
N ASN A 97 -10.04 -13.77 -9.89
CA ASN A 97 -10.68 -13.40 -11.14
C ASN A 97 -9.83 -13.94 -12.31
N VAL A 98 -10.36 -14.92 -13.03
CA VAL A 98 -9.67 -15.64 -14.11
C VAL A 98 -10.33 -15.46 -15.48
N THR A 99 -11.27 -14.52 -15.59
CA THR A 99 -12.01 -14.30 -16.83
C THR A 99 -11.29 -13.25 -17.68
N GLY A 100 -10.72 -13.69 -18.80
CA GLY A 100 -10.11 -12.81 -19.79
C GLY A 100 -8.82 -12.12 -19.32
N TYR A 101 -8.53 -10.97 -19.92
CA TYR A 101 -7.34 -10.17 -19.59
C TYR A 101 -7.54 -9.34 -18.32
N ASP A 102 -6.46 -9.15 -17.56
CA ASP A 102 -6.45 -8.29 -16.37
C ASP A 102 -6.39 -6.80 -16.78
N LEU A 103 -7.55 -6.27 -17.19
CA LEU A 103 -7.70 -4.86 -17.53
C LEU A 103 -7.47 -3.95 -16.32
N THR A 104 -7.72 -4.43 -15.10
CA THR A 104 -7.47 -3.68 -13.87
C THR A 104 -5.99 -3.29 -13.77
N ARG A 105 -5.07 -4.24 -13.95
CA ARG A 105 -3.63 -3.97 -13.95
C ARG A 105 -3.18 -3.10 -15.13
N LEU A 106 -3.84 -3.22 -16.28
CA LEU A 106 -3.57 -2.39 -17.45
C LEU A 106 -3.86 -0.91 -17.14
N PHE A 107 -5.07 -0.59 -16.66
CA PHE A 107 -5.45 0.79 -16.32
C PHE A 107 -4.65 1.38 -15.15
N LEU A 108 -4.31 0.57 -14.13
CA LEU A 108 -3.42 1.02 -13.07
C LEU A 108 -2.03 1.39 -13.60
N SER A 109 -1.52 0.61 -14.56
CA SER A 109 -0.17 0.81 -15.09
C SER A 109 -0.08 1.94 -16.11
N SER A 110 -1.19 2.31 -16.75
CA SER A 110 -1.24 3.33 -17.80
C SER A 110 -1.15 4.77 -17.30
N ARG A 111 -1.13 5.03 -15.98
CA ARG A 111 -1.07 6.39 -15.39
C ARG A 111 -2.13 7.34 -15.96
N ASN A 112 -3.36 6.85 -16.08
CA ASN A 112 -4.51 7.54 -16.69
C ASN A 112 -4.43 7.83 -18.21
N MET A 113 -3.43 7.32 -18.94
CA MET A 113 -3.28 7.62 -20.38
C MET A 113 -4.41 7.08 -21.27
N ILE A 114 -5.05 5.97 -20.88
CA ILE A 114 -6.10 5.30 -21.67
C ILE A 114 -7.48 5.32 -21.00
N GLY A 115 -7.62 6.02 -19.88
CA GLY A 115 -8.85 6.10 -19.09
C GLY A 115 -8.57 6.59 -17.68
N LEU A 116 -9.57 7.20 -17.04
CA LEU A 116 -9.46 7.76 -15.69
C LEU A 116 -10.16 6.86 -14.68
N PRO A 117 -9.44 6.18 -13.77
CA PRO A 117 -10.08 5.44 -12.68
C PRO A 117 -10.79 6.39 -11.71
N THR A 118 -12.09 6.22 -11.55
CA THR A 118 -12.99 7.04 -10.71
C THR A 118 -13.28 6.39 -9.36
N SER A 119 -13.34 5.06 -9.30
CA SER A 119 -13.58 4.27 -8.08
C SER A 119 -12.65 3.06 -8.02
N PHE A 120 -12.25 2.70 -6.80
CA PHE A 120 -11.27 1.66 -6.49
C PHE A 120 -11.88 0.65 -5.54
N ILE A 121 -11.81 -0.63 -5.89
CA ILE A 121 -12.09 -1.74 -4.96
C ILE A 121 -10.75 -2.19 -4.38
N VAL A 122 -10.58 -1.93 -3.09
CA VAL A 122 -9.33 -2.12 -2.36
C VAL A 122 -9.43 -3.31 -1.43
N LYS A 123 -8.45 -4.20 -1.49
CA LYS A 123 -8.24 -5.28 -0.53
C LYS A 123 -7.63 -4.74 0.76
N LEU A 124 -8.30 -5.04 1.87
CA LEU A 124 -7.85 -4.75 3.22
C LEU A 124 -7.21 -5.98 3.86
N LEU A 125 -6.49 -5.74 4.95
CA LEU A 125 -5.95 -6.78 5.83
C LEU A 125 -6.42 -6.53 7.27
N PRO A 126 -6.44 -7.56 8.13
CA PRO A 126 -6.57 -7.34 9.57
C PRO A 126 -5.46 -6.42 10.06
N ARG A 127 -5.79 -5.51 10.99
CA ARG A 127 -4.80 -4.62 11.62
C ARG A 127 -3.79 -5.47 12.39
N GLU A 128 -2.52 -5.10 12.30
CA GLU A 128 -1.48 -5.77 13.08
C GLU A 128 -1.59 -5.47 14.58
N GLU A 129 -1.29 -6.46 15.41
CA GLU A 129 -1.32 -6.35 16.86
C GLU A 129 -0.09 -5.61 17.39
N THR A 130 1.08 -5.88 16.79
CA THR A 130 2.37 -5.40 17.29
C THR A 130 3.20 -4.80 16.16
N ARG A 131 3.87 -3.68 16.46
CA ARG A 131 4.87 -3.03 15.60
C ARG A 131 6.11 -2.72 16.43
N VAL A 132 7.28 -3.19 16.01
CA VAL A 132 8.56 -2.93 16.67
C VAL A 132 9.50 -2.31 15.64
N PHE A 133 10.14 -1.20 16.02
CA PHE A 133 11.09 -0.48 15.16
C PHE A 133 12.47 -0.46 15.80
N PHE A 134 13.48 -0.84 15.02
CA PHE A 134 14.89 -0.70 15.36
C PHE A 134 15.50 0.42 14.56
N LEU A 135 16.12 1.37 15.25
CA LEU A 135 16.92 2.41 14.64
C LEU A 135 18.39 2.14 14.97
N LEU A 136 19.18 1.84 13.94
CA LEU A 136 20.61 1.58 14.07
C LEU A 136 21.40 2.73 13.43
N SER A 137 22.51 3.06 14.08
CA SER A 137 23.48 4.03 13.59
C SER A 137 24.75 3.29 13.19
N MET A 138 25.16 3.40 11.92
CA MET A 138 26.29 2.66 11.36
C MET A 138 27.33 3.63 10.78
N SER A 139 28.60 3.46 11.17
CA SER A 139 29.69 4.32 10.71
C SER A 139 30.03 4.14 9.22
N GLU A 140 29.74 2.96 8.65
CA GLU A 140 30.20 2.54 7.32
C GLU A 140 29.10 1.84 6.53
N ALA A 141 29.01 2.15 5.24
CA ALA A 141 28.05 1.54 4.32
C ALA A 141 28.29 0.04 4.09
N GLY A 142 29.54 -0.43 4.13
CA GLY A 142 29.86 -1.86 3.92
C GLY A 142 29.19 -2.79 4.95
N LYS A 143 29.00 -2.31 6.18
CA LYS A 143 28.32 -3.06 7.24
C LYS A 143 26.81 -3.22 6.98
N LEU A 144 26.18 -2.31 6.23
CA LEU A 144 24.77 -2.41 5.85
C LEU A 144 24.53 -3.64 4.96
N GLN A 145 25.38 -3.86 3.96
CA GLN A 145 25.24 -5.02 3.06
C GLN A 145 25.41 -6.33 3.82
N MET A 146 26.38 -6.41 4.74
CA MET A 146 26.56 -7.59 5.58
C MET A 146 25.34 -7.88 6.46
N LEU A 147 24.71 -6.84 7.01
CA LEU A 147 23.50 -6.97 7.82
C LEU A 147 22.33 -7.50 6.99
N LEU A 148 22.11 -6.94 5.80
CA LEU A 148 21.06 -7.40 4.88
C LEU A 148 21.26 -8.87 4.48
N ASN A 149 22.49 -9.27 4.18
CA ASN A 149 22.81 -10.66 3.85
C ASN A 149 22.53 -11.59 5.03
N LYS A 150 22.89 -11.21 6.25
CA LYS A 150 22.59 -11.99 7.47
C LYS A 150 21.08 -12.09 7.71
N MET A 151 20.34 -10.98 7.62
CA MET A 151 18.88 -10.99 7.78
C MET A 151 18.21 -11.94 6.77
N SER A 152 18.68 -11.94 5.52
CA SER A 152 18.19 -12.87 4.50
C SER A 152 18.50 -14.33 4.84
N GLN A 153 19.68 -14.64 5.37
CA GLN A 153 20.04 -15.99 5.82
C GLN A 153 19.15 -16.50 6.96
N TYR A 154 18.83 -15.62 7.92
CA TYR A 154 17.92 -15.94 9.02
C TYR A 154 16.43 -15.85 8.64
N LYS A 155 16.11 -15.53 7.37
CA LYS A 155 14.75 -15.34 6.86
C LYS A 155 13.94 -14.29 7.63
N LEU A 156 14.62 -13.32 8.23
CA LEU A 156 13.99 -12.17 8.88
C LEU A 156 13.48 -11.23 7.78
N LEU A 157 12.15 -11.15 7.64
CA LEU A 157 11.49 -10.31 6.63
C LEU A 157 10.89 -9.09 7.32
N PRO A 158 11.64 -7.97 7.41
CA PRO A 158 11.09 -6.75 7.96
C PRO A 158 9.93 -6.26 7.10
N ALA A 159 8.93 -5.67 7.76
CA ALA A 159 7.86 -4.98 7.05
C ALA A 159 8.40 -3.73 6.35
N ILE A 160 9.29 -2.99 7.03
CA ILE A 160 9.91 -1.77 6.51
C ILE A 160 11.42 -1.89 6.70
N ALA A 161 12.18 -1.63 5.64
CA ALA A 161 13.63 -1.49 5.71
C ALA A 161 14.03 -0.21 4.94
N CYS A 162 14.54 0.79 5.65
CA CYS A 162 14.94 2.05 5.06
C CYS A 162 16.29 2.47 5.62
N PHE A 163 17.15 3.04 4.78
CA PHE A 163 18.37 3.69 5.21
C PHE A 163 18.40 5.10 4.62
N TRP A 164 19.02 6.03 5.32
CA TRP A 164 19.29 7.35 4.80
C TRP A 164 20.65 7.82 5.25
N ASN A 165 21.36 8.44 4.30
CA ASN A 165 22.68 9.01 4.51
C ASN A 165 22.57 10.51 4.23
N VAL A 166 22.47 11.33 5.28
CA VAL A 166 22.51 12.78 5.12
C VAL A 166 23.98 13.17 5.15
N PRO A 167 24.54 13.88 4.15
CA PRO A 167 25.96 14.22 4.09
C PRO A 167 26.52 14.88 5.37
N GLN A 168 25.65 15.55 6.14
CA GLN A 168 25.95 16.26 7.38
C GLN A 168 25.77 15.40 8.65
N MET A 169 25.10 14.24 8.59
CA MET A 169 24.95 13.30 9.70
C MET A 169 25.67 12.00 9.38
N LYS A 170 26.97 11.95 9.69
CA LYS A 170 27.60 10.68 10.04
C LYS A 170 27.21 10.37 11.48
N PRO A 171 26.76 9.14 11.83
CA PRO A 171 26.71 7.90 11.03
C PRO A 171 25.44 7.70 10.17
N ILE A 172 25.50 6.76 9.22
CA ILE A 172 24.35 6.30 8.41
C ILE A 172 23.27 5.75 9.34
N LYS A 173 22.02 6.18 9.14
CA LYS A 173 20.88 5.68 9.92
C LYS A 173 20.12 4.63 9.13
N VAL A 174 19.81 3.54 9.80
CA VAL A 174 19.07 2.41 9.24
C VAL A 174 17.91 2.10 10.16
N MET A 175 16.72 2.00 9.57
CA MET A 175 15.49 1.66 10.28
C MET A 175 14.95 0.33 9.76
N TYR A 176 14.71 -0.60 10.67
CA TYR A 176 13.98 -1.83 10.42
C TYR A 176 12.69 -1.84 11.23
N GLY A 177 11.57 -2.11 10.59
CA GLY A 177 10.27 -2.25 11.23
C GLY A 177 9.74 -3.66 11.05
N PHE A 178 9.47 -4.35 12.16
CA PHE A 178 8.76 -5.63 12.17
C PHE A 178 7.31 -5.39 12.59
N THR A 179 6.38 -6.04 11.90
CA THR A 179 4.95 -5.95 12.19
C THR A 179 4.35 -7.34 12.16
N GLY A 180 3.26 -7.60 12.89
CA GLY A 180 2.59 -8.89 12.84
C GLY A 180 1.79 -9.23 14.09
N ILE A 181 1.46 -10.52 14.19
CA ILE A 181 0.94 -11.15 15.41
C ILE A 181 2.04 -11.11 16.46
N LYS A 182 1.69 -10.85 17.72
CA LYS A 182 2.66 -10.68 18.82
C LYS A 182 3.69 -11.82 18.87
N GLU A 183 3.25 -13.06 18.83
CA GLU A 183 4.11 -14.26 18.89
C GLU A 183 5.14 -14.32 17.76
N LYS A 184 4.73 -13.94 16.55
CA LYS A 184 5.62 -13.94 15.39
C LYS A 184 6.66 -12.82 15.48
N VAL A 185 6.23 -11.65 15.94
CA VAL A 185 7.17 -10.54 16.15
C VAL A 185 8.18 -10.92 17.23
N GLU A 186 7.75 -11.50 18.35
CA GLU A 186 8.65 -11.96 19.42
C GLU A 186 9.63 -13.05 18.98
N GLN A 187 9.26 -13.92 18.03
CA GLN A 187 10.17 -14.91 17.44
C GLN A 187 11.21 -14.30 16.47
N ASP A 188 10.86 -13.18 15.83
CA ASP A 188 11.75 -12.46 14.90
C ASP A 188 12.74 -11.53 15.63
N LEU A 189 12.58 -11.33 16.95
CA LEU A 189 13.42 -10.50 17.83
C LEU A 189 14.53 -11.31 18.50
#